data_AF-A0A0F8VVA4-F1
#
_entry.id   AF-A0A0F8VVA4-F1
#
_cell.length_a   1.000
_cell.length_b   1.000
_cell.length_c   1.000
_cell.angle_alpha   90.00
_cell.angle_beta   90.00
_cell.angle_gamma   90.00
#
_symmetry.space_group_name_H-M   'P 1'
#
loop_
_entity.id
_entity.type
_entity.pdbx_description
1 polymer ?
#
loop_
_entity_poly.entity_id
_entity_poly.type
_entity_poly.pdbx_seq_one_letter_code
_entity_poly.pdbx_strand_id
1 'polypeptide(L)'
;NKLRLNSVIGETINYYFKAHLHEAQSAEHEVNGEIIQNGCFVGPSLLSIEMSRAASNLPSQEFMLFHPRRGKTHHYRIHLAEVDEIRHLEVIGRDPK
;
A
#
# COMPACT_ATOMS: atom_id res chain seq x y z
N ASN A 1 21.70 1.71 -7.79
CA ASN A 1 22.08 1.96 -9.21
C ASN A 1 20.89 2.67 -9.82
N LYS A 2 20.93 4.00 -9.92
CA LYS A 2 19.80 4.82 -10.35
C LYS A 2 19.40 4.37 -11.76
N LEU A 3 18.11 4.13 -12.00
CA LEU A 3 17.54 3.72 -13.31
C LEU A 3 17.81 2.27 -13.77
N ARG A 4 18.22 1.36 -12.88
CA ARG A 4 18.45 -0.06 -13.28
C ARG A 4 17.22 -0.66 -13.96
N LEU A 5 16.02 -0.43 -13.44
CA LEU A 5 14.80 -1.01 -14.00
C LEU A 5 14.46 -0.38 -15.37
N ASN A 6 14.61 0.94 -15.50
CA ASN A 6 14.47 1.64 -16.78
C ASN A 6 15.44 1.08 -17.84
N SER A 7 16.70 0.79 -17.47
CA SER A 7 17.68 0.24 -18.42
C SER A 7 17.35 -1.16 -18.90
N VAL A 8 16.68 -1.97 -18.06
CA VAL A 8 16.26 -3.34 -18.43
C VAL A 8 15.06 -3.30 -19.36
N ILE A 9 14.11 -2.40 -19.10
CA ILE A 9 12.88 -2.27 -19.89
C ILE A 9 13.12 -1.48 -21.19
N GLY A 10 14.13 -0.61 -21.22
CA GLY A 10 14.42 0.27 -22.36
C GLY A 10 13.53 1.52 -22.42
N GLU A 11 12.76 1.80 -21.37
CA GLU A 11 11.82 2.92 -21.31
C GLU A 11 11.98 3.75 -20.03
N THR A 12 11.53 5.01 -20.09
CA THR A 12 11.47 5.90 -18.93
C THR A 12 10.21 5.61 -18.10
N ILE A 13 10.38 4.92 -16.98
CA ILE A 13 9.32 4.69 -16.01
C ILE A 13 9.18 5.91 -15.09
N ASN A 14 8.01 6.55 -15.15
CA ASN A 14 7.65 7.67 -14.27
C ASN A 14 6.93 7.22 -13.00
N TYR A 15 6.24 6.08 -13.04
CA TYR A 15 5.57 5.47 -11.89
C TYR A 15 5.69 3.95 -11.95
N TYR A 16 6.11 3.33 -10.86
CA TYR A 16 6.24 1.88 -10.75
C TYR A 16 5.49 1.37 -9.52
N PHE A 17 4.46 0.54 -9.72
CA PHE A 17 3.59 0.09 -8.64
C PHE A 17 3.97 -1.31 -8.16
N LYS A 18 4.27 -1.44 -6.87
CA LYS A 18 4.52 -2.72 -6.19
C LYS A 18 3.30 -3.09 -5.35
N ALA A 19 2.86 -4.35 -5.45
CA ALA A 19 1.63 -4.81 -4.78
C ALA A 19 1.83 -6.02 -3.85
N HIS A 20 3.02 -6.64 -3.83
CA HIS A 20 3.24 -7.88 -3.07
C HIS A 20 3.54 -7.65 -1.59
N LEU A 21 4.20 -6.54 -1.25
CA LEU A 21 4.59 -6.26 0.13
C LEU A 21 3.46 -5.54 0.86
N HIS A 22 3.15 -6.00 2.07
CA HIS A 22 2.02 -5.53 2.87
C HIS A 22 2.37 -4.27 3.69
N GLU A 23 3.39 -3.52 3.27
CA GLU A 23 3.86 -2.29 3.91
C GLU A 23 3.83 -1.13 2.93
N ALA A 24 3.42 0.05 3.37
CA ALA A 24 3.50 1.23 2.54
C ALA A 24 4.97 1.64 2.34
N GLN A 25 5.39 1.81 1.08
CA GLN A 25 6.74 2.24 0.74
C GLN A 25 6.70 3.23 -0.43
N SER A 26 7.55 4.25 -0.35
CA SER A 26 7.88 5.12 -1.48
C SER A 26 9.40 5.12 -1.67
N ALA A 27 9.84 4.98 -2.92
CA ALA A 27 11.26 4.98 -3.26
C ALA A 27 11.51 5.57 -4.65
N GLU A 28 12.59 6.31 -4.82
CA GLU A 28 12.93 6.98 -6.10
C GLU A 28 14.23 6.44 -6.73
N HIS A 29 14.88 5.43 -6.13
CA HIS A 29 16.26 5.09 -6.46
C HIS A 29 16.43 4.03 -7.57
N GLU A 30 15.38 3.32 -8.00
CA GLU A 30 15.49 2.28 -9.05
C GLU A 30 14.93 2.70 -10.42
N VAL A 31 14.10 3.74 -10.45
CA VAL A 31 13.45 4.28 -11.65
C VAL A 31 13.63 5.79 -11.73
N ASN A 32 13.23 6.41 -12.84
CA ASN A 32 13.34 7.87 -13.02
C ASN A 32 12.22 8.66 -12.33
N GLY A 33 11.19 7.98 -11.83
CA GLY A 33 10.10 8.58 -11.07
C GLY A 33 9.84 7.86 -9.75
N GLU A 34 8.57 7.74 -9.37
CA GLU A 34 8.18 7.22 -8.05
C GLU A 34 7.87 5.72 -8.09
N ILE A 35 8.49 4.96 -7.18
CA ILE A 35 8.06 3.61 -6.84
C ILE A 35 7.02 3.74 -5.74
N ILE A 36 5.82 3.24 -6.00
CA ILE A 36 4.67 3.35 -5.11
C ILE A 36 4.30 1.96 -4.61
N GLN A 37 4.03 1.84 -3.31
CA GLN A 37 3.52 0.64 -2.68
C GLN A 37 2.52 1.04 -1.61
N ASN A 38 1.25 0.67 -1.79
CA ASN A 38 0.16 1.03 -0.87
C ASN A 38 0.08 0.13 0.37
N GLY A 39 0.92 -0.90 0.48
CA GLY A 39 0.79 -1.91 1.52
C GLY A 39 -0.51 -2.72 1.41
N CYS A 40 -1.01 -3.21 2.54
CA CYS A 40 -2.20 -4.04 2.60
C CYS A 40 -3.40 -3.26 3.16
N PHE A 41 -4.44 -3.08 2.34
CA PHE A 41 -5.65 -2.34 2.72
C PHE A 41 -6.34 -2.89 3.99
N VAL A 42 -6.29 -4.20 4.21
CA VAL A 42 -6.88 -4.84 5.41
C VAL A 42 -5.92 -4.88 6.61
N GLY A 43 -4.75 -4.24 6.47
CA GLY A 43 -3.65 -4.32 7.43
C GLY A 43 -2.66 -5.46 7.14
N PRO A 44 -1.41 -5.34 7.62
CA PRO A 44 -0.41 -6.38 7.45
C PRO A 44 -0.78 -7.67 8.20
N SER A 45 -0.36 -8.82 7.69
CA SER A 45 -0.51 -10.09 8.41
C SER A 45 0.36 -10.12 9.67
N LEU A 46 0.05 -10.99 10.64
CA LEU A 46 0.88 -11.15 11.84
C LEU A 46 2.34 -11.44 11.49
N LEU A 47 2.57 -12.33 10.51
CA LEU A 47 3.91 -12.64 9.99
C LEU A 47 4.60 -11.39 9.42
N SER A 48 3.87 -10.54 8.69
CA SER A 48 4.41 -9.30 8.14
C SER A 48 4.77 -8.30 9.25
N ILE A 49 4.01 -8.28 10.34
CA ILE A 49 4.30 -7.44 11.52
C ILE A 49 5.56 -7.95 12.23
N GLU A 50 5.67 -9.26 12.43
CA GLU A 50 6.78 -9.91 13.14
C GLU A 50 8.11 -9.84 12.37
N MET A 51 8.05 -9.93 11.04
CA MET A 51 9.22 -9.88 10.17
C MET A 51 9.77 -8.46 9.97
N SER A 52 9.04 -7.42 10.38
CA SER A 52 9.41 -6.02 10.12
C SER A 52 9.74 -5.20 11.36
N ARG A 53 10.75 -4.34 11.22
CA ARG A 53 11.19 -3.39 12.25
C ARG A 53 10.15 -2.28 12.41
N ALA A 54 9.34 -2.30 13.48
CA ALA A 54 8.59 -1.18 14.08
C ALA A 54 7.93 -0.12 13.15
N ALA A 55 7.68 -0.45 11.87
CA ALA A 55 6.98 0.40 10.91
C ALA A 55 5.53 -0.07 10.70
N SER A 56 5.17 -1.20 11.29
CA SER A 56 3.82 -1.71 11.48
C SER A 56 3.09 -0.94 12.58
N ASN A 57 3.06 0.39 12.46
CA ASN A 57 2.24 1.23 13.31
C ASN A 57 0.78 1.06 12.87
N LEU A 58 -0.05 0.44 13.73
CA LEU A 58 -1.51 0.54 13.68
C LEU A 58 -1.98 1.99 13.45
N PRO A 59 -3.22 2.26 13.01
CA PRO A 59 -4.04 1.60 12.01
C PRO A 59 -4.06 2.50 10.76
N SER A 60 -2.95 3.11 10.34
CA SER A 60 -3.03 4.05 9.21
C SER A 60 -1.92 3.84 8.19
N GLN A 61 -2.29 3.87 6.91
CA GLN A 61 -1.35 3.72 5.82
C GLN A 61 -1.60 4.79 4.75
N GLU A 62 -0.50 5.26 4.14
CA GLU A 62 -0.62 6.06 2.92
C GLU A 62 -1.11 5.19 1.78
N PHE A 63 -2.14 5.67 1.10
CA PHE A 63 -2.82 5.01 0.00
C PHE A 63 -2.87 5.95 -1.19
N MET A 64 -2.27 5.51 -2.28
CA MET A 64 -2.22 6.26 -3.52
C MET A 64 -3.12 5.61 -4.56
N LEU A 65 -3.97 6.41 -5.22
CA LEU A 65 -4.75 5.96 -6.35
C LEU A 65 -4.09 6.41 -7.65
N PHE A 66 -4.10 5.52 -8.64
CA PHE A 66 -3.47 5.76 -9.93
C PHE A 66 -4.46 5.57 -11.08
N HIS A 67 -4.39 6.45 -12.07
CA HIS A 67 -5.12 6.32 -13.32
C HIS A 67 -4.12 6.25 -14.49
N PRO A 68 -4.19 5.25 -15.39
CA PRO A 68 -3.20 5.02 -16.44
C PRO A 68 -2.86 6.24 -17.31
N ARG A 69 -3.83 7.13 -17.54
CA ARG A 69 -3.63 8.36 -18.34
C ARG A 69 -3.37 9.63 -17.54
N ARG A 70 -3.68 9.63 -16.23
CA ARG A 70 -3.65 10.85 -15.40
C ARG A 70 -2.58 10.81 -14.31
N GLY A 71 -1.88 9.69 -14.17
CA GLY A 71 -0.88 9.52 -13.14
C GLY A 71 -1.53 9.26 -11.77
N LYS A 72 -0.85 9.72 -10.72
CA LYS A 72 -1.34 9.71 -9.34
C LYS A 72 -2.53 10.66 -9.22
N THR A 73 -3.72 10.11 -8.98
CA THR A 73 -4.96 10.88 -8.88
C THR A 73 -5.28 11.26 -7.45
N HIS A 74 -4.87 10.44 -6.48
CA HIS A 74 -5.12 10.71 -5.07
C HIS A 74 -3.97 10.21 -4.20
N HIS A 75 -3.84 10.86 -3.05
CA HIS A 75 -2.93 10.48 -1.98
C HIS A 75 -3.65 10.70 -0.66
N TYR A 76 -4.03 9.61 0.01
CA TYR A 76 -4.80 9.64 1.24
C TYR A 76 -4.11 8.83 2.30
N ARG A 77 -4.15 9.31 3.54
CA ARG A 77 -3.94 8.46 4.69
C ARG A 77 -5.25 7.76 5.00
N ILE A 78 -5.30 6.45 4.81
CA ILE A 78 -6.44 5.65 5.26
C ILE A 78 -6.19 5.22 6.69
N HIS A 79 -7.25 5.21 7.49
CA HIS A 79 -7.24 4.68 8.84
C HIS A 79 -8.11 3.40 8.84
N LEU A 80 -7.56 2.28 9.30
CA LEU A 80 -8.29 1.05 9.55
C LEU A 80 -9.25 1.30 10.71
N ALA A 81 -10.44 0.74 10.58
CA ALA A 81 -11.45 0.80 11.60
C ALA A 81 -10.95 0.14 12.90
N GLU A 82 -11.21 0.78 14.02
CA GLU A 82 -10.99 0.20 15.34
C GLU A 82 -11.90 -1.02 15.55
N VAL A 83 -11.52 -1.89 16.50
CA VAL A 83 -12.29 -3.09 16.83
C VAL A 83 -13.74 -2.75 17.18
N ASP A 84 -13.95 -1.64 17.88
CA ASP A 84 -15.29 -1.21 18.26
C ASP A 84 -16.07 -0.69 17.05
N GLU A 85 -15.46 0.00 16.09
CA GLU A 85 -16.12 0.41 14.84
C GLU A 85 -16.55 -0.81 14.01
N ILE A 86 -15.72 -1.86 13.95
CA ILE A 86 -16.05 -3.11 13.24
C ILE A 86 -17.21 -3.85 13.92
N ARG A 87 -17.30 -3.81 15.26
CA ARG A 87 -18.37 -4.47 16.01
C ARG A 87 -19.75 -3.86 15.77
N HIS A 88 -19.82 -2.58 15.42
CA HIS A 88 -21.06 -1.87 15.09
C HIS A 88 -21.45 -1.99 13.61
N LEU A 89 -20.65 -2.68 12.78
CA LEU A 89 -21.05 -2.95 11.40
C LEU A 89 -22.26 -3.89 11.37
N GLU A 90 -23.27 -3.50 10.63
CA GLU A 90 -24.45 -4.32 10.37
C GLU A 90 -24.03 -5.50 9.47
N VAL A 91 -23.74 -6.65 10.07
CA VAL A 91 -23.34 -7.86 9.34
C VAL A 91 -24.60 -8.57 8.85
N ILE A 92 -24.95 -8.37 7.57
CA ILE A 92 -25.99 -9.15 6.90
C ILE A 92 -25.53 -10.62 6.84
N GLY A 93 -26.28 -11.53 7.46
CA GLY A 93 -26.02 -12.98 7.41
C GLY A 93 -25.31 -13.59 8.62
N ARG A 94 -25.22 -12.88 9.75
CA ARG A 94 -24.72 -13.47 11.00
C ARG A 94 -25.82 -14.36 11.60
N ASP A 95 -25.70 -15.68 11.43
CA ASP A 95 -26.61 -16.62 12.07
C ASP A 95 -26.51 -16.50 13.61
N PRO A 96 -27.63 -16.33 14.32
CA PRO A 96 -27.64 -16.31 15.78
C PRO A 96 -27.28 -17.72 16.27
N LYS A 97 -26.12 -17.85 16.91
CA LYS A 97 -25.86 -18.98 17.81
C LYS A 97 -26.27 -18.62 19.22
#